data_AF-A0A220W6M7-F1
#
_entry.id   AF-A0A220W6M7-F1
#
_cell.length_a   1.000
_cell.length_b   1.000
_cell.length_c   1.000
_cell.angle_alpha   90.00
_cell.angle_beta   90.00
_cell.angle_gamma   90.00
#
_symmetry.space_group_name_H-M   'P 1'
#
loop_
_entity.id
_entity.type
_entity.pdbx_description
1 polymer ?
#
loop_
_entity_poly.entity_id
_entity_poly.type
_entity_poly.pdbx_seq_one_letter_code
_entity_poly.pdbx_strand_id
1 'polypeptide(L)'
;MGTIDDILNKEPAEEVAEVTEPENVGPEPKAEEQPRDETGKFAAKGEEESASPAPEAEEPPFDHAAVKGERTRRQEAERKLSELEEQLKALQSPPPPPEDPASLWEDEEKWQAQFGSKIASQAALNSRLDMSEMLARREHKEDFDQMKETFIKLANDNPALGQQALNDPDPWEKAYQIAKNHATMQELGATDLASMKEKIREELMAEMAATTPVTRQSVPPTLSGERNVGDRKGPEWGGPKPLSELLG
;
A
#
# COMPACT_ATOMS: atom_id res chain seq x y z
N MET A 1 16.98 -18.11 -37.69
CA MET A 1 15.91 -17.35 -37.01
C MET A 1 14.89 -18.37 -36.53
N GLY A 2 14.93 -18.74 -35.26
CA GLY A 2 13.87 -19.54 -34.64
C GLY A 2 12.82 -18.58 -34.10
N THR A 3 11.56 -18.78 -34.47
CA THR A 3 10.42 -17.95 -34.03
C THR A 3 9.98 -18.36 -32.63
N ILE A 4 9.50 -17.39 -31.86
CA ILE A 4 9.08 -17.51 -30.46
C ILE A 4 7.97 -18.57 -30.26
N ASP A 5 7.24 -18.94 -31.31
CA ASP A 5 6.24 -20.01 -31.30
C ASP A 5 6.80 -21.42 -31.07
N ASP A 6 8.07 -21.67 -31.38
CA ASP A 6 8.70 -23.00 -31.20
C ASP A 6 9.10 -23.29 -29.73
N ILE A 7 9.08 -22.26 -28.88
CA ILE A 7 9.44 -22.36 -27.45
C ILE A 7 8.19 -22.54 -26.59
N LEU A 8 7.03 -22.02 -27.02
CA LEU A 8 5.78 -22.08 -26.24
C LEU A 8 4.94 -23.33 -26.46
N ASN A 9 5.11 -24.06 -27.57
CA ASN A 9 4.30 -25.25 -27.89
C ASN A 9 4.92 -26.59 -27.48
N LYS A 10 5.79 -26.59 -26.46
CA LYS A 10 6.34 -27.83 -25.92
C LYS A 10 5.44 -28.38 -24.82
N GLU A 11 4.38 -29.07 -25.24
CA GLU A 11 3.62 -29.99 -24.37
C GLU A 11 4.54 -31.10 -23.85
N PRO A 12 4.44 -31.45 -22.56
CA PRO A 12 4.66 -32.81 -22.13
C PRO A 12 3.34 -33.45 -21.68
N ALA A 13 3.02 -34.50 -22.43
CA ALA A 13 2.16 -35.63 -22.16
C ALA A 13 1.94 -36.00 -20.68
N GLU A 14 0.68 -36.36 -20.42
CA GLU A 14 0.15 -37.38 -19.51
C GLU A 14 1.14 -38.16 -18.65
N GLU A 15 0.94 -38.13 -17.33
CA GLU A 15 1.15 -39.30 -16.49
C GLU A 15 0.10 -39.34 -15.36
N VAL A 16 -0.79 -40.32 -15.48
CA VAL A 16 -1.79 -40.73 -14.51
C VAL A 16 -1.08 -41.58 -13.45
N ALA A 17 -1.23 -41.24 -12.16
CA ALA A 17 -0.87 -42.14 -11.07
C ALA A 17 -1.82 -41.96 -9.88
N GLU A 18 -2.83 -42.81 -9.87
CA GLU A 18 -3.69 -43.21 -8.77
C GLU A 18 -2.90 -44.08 -7.77
N VAL A 19 -2.84 -43.68 -6.48
CA VAL A 19 -2.38 -44.51 -5.35
C VAL A 19 -3.14 -44.03 -4.09
N THR A 20 -4.31 -44.60 -3.81
CA THR A 20 -4.56 -45.60 -2.75
C THR A 20 -4.10 -45.21 -1.34
N GLU A 21 -5.13 -44.93 -0.54
CA GLU A 21 -5.21 -45.02 0.92
C GLU A 21 -4.69 -46.38 1.44
N PRO A 22 -4.06 -46.41 2.63
CA PRO A 22 -4.44 -47.47 3.55
C PRO A 22 -4.73 -46.95 4.96
N GLU A 23 -6.00 -47.13 5.32
CA GLU A 23 -6.51 -47.45 6.64
C GLU A 23 -5.56 -48.39 7.42
N ASN A 24 -5.15 -47.99 8.62
CA ASN A 24 -4.71 -48.94 9.65
C ASN A 24 -5.13 -48.47 11.05
N VAL A 25 -5.65 -49.46 11.77
CA VAL A 25 -6.52 -49.40 12.93
C VAL A 25 -5.72 -49.75 14.20
N GLY A 26 -5.81 -48.86 15.19
CA GLY A 26 -5.73 -49.16 16.64
C GLY A 26 -4.33 -49.29 17.28
N PRO A 27 -4.22 -49.22 18.63
CA PRO A 27 -5.30 -49.23 19.63
C PRO A 27 -5.28 -48.05 20.64
N GLU A 28 -6.44 -47.77 21.24
CA GLU A 28 -6.64 -46.94 22.43
C GLU A 28 -5.89 -47.48 23.67
N PRO A 29 -5.71 -46.64 24.71
CA PRO A 29 -5.92 -47.13 26.06
C PRO A 29 -6.92 -46.28 26.86
N LYS A 30 -7.99 -46.98 27.25
CA LYS A 30 -8.68 -46.98 28.56
C LYS A 30 -9.34 -45.69 29.05
N ALA A 31 -10.65 -45.69 28.85
CA ALA A 31 -11.64 -45.04 29.69
C ALA A 31 -11.55 -45.54 31.15
N GLU A 32 -11.53 -44.61 32.10
CA GLU A 32 -11.94 -44.84 33.48
C GLU A 32 -13.47 -44.67 33.57
N GLU A 33 -14.16 -45.76 33.88
CA GLU A 33 -15.61 -45.85 34.01
C GLU A 33 -16.07 -45.12 35.28
N GLN A 34 -16.86 -44.05 35.11
CA GLN A 34 -17.71 -43.54 36.19
C GLN A 34 -18.96 -44.43 36.30
N PRO A 35 -19.41 -44.82 37.51
CA PRO A 35 -20.61 -45.63 37.67
C PRO A 35 -21.85 -44.86 37.18
N ARG A 36 -22.61 -45.45 36.26
CA ARG A 36 -23.91 -44.96 35.78
C ARG A 36 -25.02 -45.78 36.45
N ASP A 37 -26.13 -45.14 36.78
CA ASP A 37 -27.31 -45.81 37.32
C ASP A 37 -28.01 -46.64 36.23
N GLU A 38 -28.92 -47.53 36.63
CA GLU A 38 -29.65 -48.52 35.79
C GLU A 38 -30.51 -47.92 34.65
N THR A 39 -30.49 -46.59 34.48
CA THR A 39 -31.15 -45.85 33.38
C THR A 39 -30.19 -44.98 32.56
N GLY A 40 -28.86 -45.17 32.69
CA GLY A 40 -27.86 -44.62 31.78
C GLY A 40 -27.58 -43.12 31.90
N LYS A 41 -27.96 -42.48 33.02
CA LYS A 41 -27.56 -41.10 33.36
C LYS A 41 -26.56 -41.11 34.52
N PHE A 42 -25.69 -40.10 34.59
CA PHE A 42 -24.73 -39.94 35.68
C PHE A 42 -25.46 -39.69 37.01
N ALA A 43 -25.10 -40.44 38.06
CA ALA A 43 -25.66 -40.27 39.39
C ALA A 43 -25.31 -38.88 39.94
N ALA A 44 -26.31 -38.14 40.42
CA ALA A 44 -26.07 -36.90 41.16
C ALA A 44 -25.48 -37.25 42.54
N LYS A 45 -24.27 -36.75 42.80
CA LYS A 45 -23.56 -36.89 44.06
C LYS A 45 -24.44 -36.40 45.22
N GLY A 46 -24.73 -37.30 46.15
CA GLY A 46 -25.66 -37.09 47.26
C GLY A 46 -25.33 -35.90 48.16
N GLU A 47 -26.41 -35.27 48.63
CA GLU A 47 -26.45 -34.37 49.76
C GLU A 47 -26.21 -35.14 51.07
N GLU A 48 -25.12 -34.81 51.75
CA GLU A 48 -25.02 -34.59 53.20
C GLU A 48 -23.53 -34.35 53.48
N GLU A 49 -23.16 -33.11 53.80
CA GLU A 49 -22.49 -32.80 55.07
C GLU A 49 -22.29 -31.27 55.19
N SER A 50 -22.75 -30.75 56.32
CA SER A 50 -22.41 -29.43 56.82
C SER A 50 -20.89 -29.30 56.97
N ALA A 51 -20.28 -28.50 56.11
CA ALA A 51 -19.01 -27.83 56.38
C ALA A 51 -19.10 -26.41 55.84
N SER A 52 -19.01 -25.42 56.73
CA SER A 52 -18.80 -24.01 56.38
C SER A 52 -17.68 -23.90 55.34
N PRO A 53 -17.80 -23.03 54.32
CA PRO A 53 -16.68 -22.78 53.43
C PRO A 53 -15.55 -22.18 54.28
N ALA A 54 -14.40 -22.85 54.29
CA ALA A 54 -13.15 -22.22 54.67
C ALA A 54 -12.98 -20.95 53.83
N PRO A 55 -12.41 -19.86 54.36
CA PRO A 55 -12.28 -18.62 53.62
C PRO A 55 -11.47 -18.92 52.36
N GLU A 56 -12.13 -18.79 51.22
CA GLU A 56 -11.53 -18.80 49.90
C GLU A 56 -10.43 -17.74 49.96
N ALA A 57 -9.17 -18.18 49.84
CA ALA A 57 -8.06 -17.25 49.76
C ALA A 57 -8.32 -16.41 48.52
N GLU A 58 -8.80 -15.19 48.70
CA GLU A 58 -9.00 -14.21 47.63
C GLU A 58 -7.66 -14.10 46.89
N GLU A 59 -7.59 -14.72 45.70
CA GLU A 59 -6.50 -14.46 44.78
C GLU A 59 -6.48 -12.93 44.58
N PRO A 60 -5.33 -12.27 44.79
CA PRO A 60 -5.28 -10.82 44.70
C PRO A 60 -5.81 -10.44 43.30
N PRO A 61 -6.76 -9.51 43.20
CA PRO A 61 -7.33 -9.15 41.91
C PRO A 61 -6.16 -8.82 40.99
N PHE A 62 -6.16 -9.38 39.77
CA PHE A 62 -5.15 -9.14 38.72
C PHE A 62 -5.20 -7.68 38.19
N ASP A 63 -5.42 -6.74 39.10
CA ASP A 63 -5.58 -5.31 38.95
C ASP A 63 -4.25 -4.56 39.07
N HIS A 64 -3.12 -5.26 38.93
CA HIS A 64 -1.84 -4.60 38.75
C HIS A 64 -1.85 -3.81 37.43
N ALA A 65 -1.60 -2.50 37.52
CA ALA A 65 -1.65 -1.58 36.37
C ALA A 65 -0.82 -2.03 35.16
N ALA A 66 0.26 -2.79 35.39
CA ALA A 66 1.07 -3.40 34.35
C ALA A 66 0.31 -4.49 33.54
N VAL A 67 -0.49 -5.33 34.20
CA VAL A 67 -1.29 -6.38 33.55
C VAL A 67 -2.44 -5.77 32.74
N LYS A 68 -3.08 -4.73 33.28
CA LYS A 68 -4.09 -3.95 32.54
C LYS A 68 -3.50 -3.29 31.31
N GLY A 69 -2.33 -2.67 31.42
CA GLY A 69 -1.64 -2.05 30.29
C GLY A 69 -1.15 -3.03 29.23
N GLU A 70 -0.76 -4.25 29.62
CA GLU A 70 -0.41 -5.32 28.68
C GLU A 70 -1.66 -5.82 27.94
N ARG A 71 -2.76 -6.06 28.66
CA ARG A 71 -4.03 -6.48 28.06
C ARG A 71 -4.59 -5.44 27.08
N THR A 72 -4.54 -4.15 27.41
CA THR A 72 -5.01 -3.10 26.48
C THR A 72 -4.13 -3.02 25.24
N ARG A 73 -2.80 -3.05 25.39
CA ARG A 73 -1.89 -3.06 24.23
C ARG A 73 -2.09 -4.28 23.35
N ARG A 74 -2.34 -5.45 23.94
CA ARG A 74 -2.65 -6.67 23.21
C ARG A 74 -3.94 -6.55 22.43
N GLN A 75 -5.02 -6.06 23.05
CA GLN A 75 -6.29 -5.84 22.38
C GLN A 75 -6.20 -4.81 21.26
N GLU A 76 -5.44 -3.73 21.45
CA GLU A 76 -5.19 -2.74 20.40
C GLU A 76 -4.38 -3.32 19.24
N ALA A 77 -3.38 -4.16 19.53
CA ALA A 77 -2.62 -4.86 18.49
C ALA A 77 -3.50 -5.84 17.71
N GLU A 78 -4.33 -6.62 18.39
CA GLU A 78 -5.28 -7.55 17.77
C GLU A 78 -6.29 -6.82 16.88
N ARG A 79 -6.82 -5.66 17.32
CA ARG A 79 -7.71 -4.82 16.49
C ARG A 79 -7.03 -4.27 15.24
N LYS A 80 -5.78 -3.82 15.37
CA LYS A 80 -5.01 -3.33 14.22
C LYS A 80 -4.69 -4.45 13.24
N LEU A 81 -4.38 -5.64 13.75
CA LEU A 81 -4.15 -6.81 12.92
C LEU A 81 -5.42 -7.21 12.16
N SER A 82 -6.58 -7.26 12.83
CA SER A 82 -7.84 -7.56 12.15
C SER A 82 -8.23 -6.51 11.12
N GLU A 83 -8.04 -5.23 11.42
CA GLU A 83 -8.30 -4.14 10.46
C GLU A 83 -7.38 -4.22 9.24
N LEU A 84 -6.09 -4.49 9.44
CA LEU A 84 -5.14 -4.69 8.34
C LEU A 84 -5.47 -5.94 7.53
N GLU A 85 -5.88 -7.03 8.18
CA GLU A 85 -6.31 -8.26 7.50
C GLU A 85 -7.56 -8.03 6.66
N GLU A 86 -8.55 -7.29 7.17
CA GLU A 86 -9.74 -6.89 6.43
C GLU A 86 -9.39 -6.01 5.22
N GLN A 87 -8.48 -5.04 5.39
CA GLN A 87 -8.00 -4.21 4.29
C GLN A 87 -7.26 -5.05 3.23
N LEU A 88 -6.35 -5.94 3.65
CA LEU A 88 -5.64 -6.83 2.74
C LEU A 88 -6.59 -7.77 2.00
N LYS A 89 -7.60 -8.30 2.69
CA LYS A 89 -8.64 -9.13 2.09
C LYS A 89 -9.49 -8.34 1.10
N ALA A 90 -9.79 -7.08 1.37
CA ALA A 90 -10.50 -6.21 0.43
C ALA A 90 -9.66 -5.90 -0.82
N LEU A 91 -8.36 -5.71 -0.66
CA LEU A 91 -7.40 -5.50 -1.77
C LEU A 91 -7.13 -6.77 -2.58
N GLN A 92 -7.10 -7.94 -1.94
CA GLN A 92 -6.88 -9.24 -2.59
C GLN A 92 -8.16 -9.83 -3.20
N SER A 93 -9.33 -9.41 -2.71
CA SER A 93 -10.59 -9.82 -3.32
C SER A 93 -10.58 -9.29 -4.76
N PRO A 94 -10.68 -10.18 -5.77
CA PRO A 94 -10.75 -9.74 -7.14
C PRO A 94 -11.94 -8.78 -7.26
N PRO A 95 -11.81 -7.67 -8.00
CA PRO A 95 -12.96 -6.83 -8.26
C PRO A 95 -14.08 -7.71 -8.82
N PRO A 96 -15.35 -7.44 -8.48
CA PRO A 96 -16.47 -8.17 -9.07
C PRO A 96 -16.28 -8.19 -10.59
N PRO A 97 -16.60 -9.31 -11.26
CA PRO A 97 -16.46 -9.40 -12.70
C PRO A 97 -17.15 -8.18 -13.31
N PRO A 98 -16.50 -7.51 -14.30
CA PRO A 98 -17.12 -6.35 -14.94
C PRO A 98 -18.50 -6.80 -15.40
N GLU A 99 -19.55 -6.13 -14.92
CA GLU A 99 -20.88 -6.36 -15.44
C GLU A 99 -20.82 -6.14 -16.95
N ASP A 100 -21.26 -7.13 -17.72
CA ASP A 100 -21.28 -7.04 -19.17
C ASP A 100 -21.97 -5.72 -19.58
N PRO A 101 -21.45 -4.99 -20.58
CA PRO A 101 -22.07 -3.75 -21.02
C PRO A 101 -23.54 -4.03 -21.31
N ALA A 102 -24.46 -3.32 -20.64
CA ALA A 102 -25.87 -3.66 -20.69
C ALA A 102 -26.33 -3.63 -22.14
N SER A 103 -26.67 -4.81 -22.66
CA SER A 103 -27.22 -4.92 -24.01
C SER A 103 -28.57 -4.23 -24.01
N LEU A 104 -28.77 -3.28 -24.93
CA LEU A 104 -30.07 -2.63 -25.17
C LEU A 104 -31.22 -3.65 -25.26
N TRP A 105 -30.93 -4.83 -25.79
CA TRP A 105 -31.90 -5.89 -26.06
C TRP A 105 -32.22 -6.81 -24.87
N GLU A 106 -31.36 -6.85 -23.86
CA GLU A 106 -31.50 -7.75 -22.71
C GLU A 106 -32.12 -7.02 -21.51
N ASP A 107 -31.78 -5.73 -21.34
CA ASP A 107 -32.25 -4.93 -20.22
C ASP A 107 -32.27 -3.43 -20.59
N GLU A 108 -33.41 -2.99 -21.13
CA GLU A 108 -33.60 -1.60 -21.59
C GLU A 108 -33.42 -0.58 -20.45
N GLU A 109 -33.87 -0.90 -19.24
CA GLU A 109 -33.79 0.00 -18.08
C GLU A 109 -32.33 0.19 -17.64
N LYS A 110 -31.53 -0.89 -17.59
CA LYS A 110 -30.09 -0.79 -17.30
C LYS A 110 -29.35 -0.06 -18.40
N TRP A 111 -29.69 -0.28 -19.67
CA TRP A 111 -29.08 0.46 -20.78
C TRP A 111 -29.38 1.96 -20.66
N GLN A 112 -30.63 2.34 -20.38
CA GLN A 112 -31.02 3.74 -20.19
C GLN A 112 -30.29 4.36 -18.99
N ALA A 113 -30.13 3.63 -17.89
CA ALA A 113 -29.39 4.08 -16.72
C ALA A 113 -27.90 4.30 -17.03
N GLN A 114 -27.23 3.34 -17.67
CA GLN A 114 -25.81 3.45 -18.07
C GLN A 114 -25.59 4.56 -19.11
N PHE A 115 -26.49 4.69 -20.07
CA PHE A 115 -26.44 5.73 -21.09
C PHE A 115 -26.68 7.11 -20.47
N GLY A 116 -27.70 7.22 -19.61
CA GLY A 116 -28.00 8.43 -18.85
C GLY A 116 -26.84 8.85 -17.95
N SER A 117 -26.22 7.91 -17.24
CA SER A 117 -25.04 8.19 -16.41
C SER A 117 -23.85 8.65 -17.26
N LYS A 118 -23.62 8.06 -18.43
CA LYS A 118 -22.55 8.45 -19.35
C LYS A 118 -22.76 9.84 -19.93
N ILE A 119 -23.99 10.19 -20.31
CA ILE A 119 -24.33 11.55 -20.76
C ILE A 119 -24.15 12.54 -19.62
N ALA A 120 -24.66 12.22 -18.42
CA ALA A 120 -24.55 13.10 -17.26
C ALA A 120 -23.08 13.33 -16.87
N SER A 121 -22.25 12.28 -16.87
CA SER A 121 -20.81 12.40 -16.58
C SER A 121 -20.10 13.24 -17.64
N GLN A 122 -20.42 13.05 -18.92
CA GLN A 122 -19.83 13.84 -20.00
C GLN A 122 -20.26 15.31 -19.91
N ALA A 123 -21.54 15.58 -19.62
CA ALA A 123 -22.05 16.93 -19.44
C ALA A 123 -21.40 17.63 -18.25
N ALA A 124 -21.21 16.93 -17.13
CA ALA A 124 -20.52 17.44 -15.96
C ALA A 124 -19.04 17.76 -16.27
N LEU A 125 -18.35 16.87 -17.00
CA LEU A 125 -16.97 17.09 -17.42
C LEU A 125 -16.86 18.30 -18.36
N ASN A 126 -17.73 18.39 -19.37
CA ASN A 126 -17.75 19.53 -20.28
C ASN A 126 -18.04 20.83 -19.54
N SER A 127 -19.01 20.84 -18.61
CA SER A 127 -19.30 22.02 -17.78
C SER A 127 -18.10 22.45 -16.95
N ARG A 128 -17.35 21.51 -16.37
CA ARG A 128 -16.10 21.81 -15.65
C ARG A 128 -15.02 22.37 -16.59
N LEU A 129 -14.88 21.83 -17.79
CA LEU A 129 -13.96 22.37 -18.78
C LEU A 129 -14.36 23.80 -19.19
N ASP A 130 -15.62 24.07 -19.45
CA ASP A 130 -16.11 25.40 -19.83
C ASP A 130 -15.91 26.41 -18.69
N MET A 131 -16.21 26.02 -17.45
CA MET A 131 -16.00 26.87 -16.28
C MET A 131 -14.51 27.16 -16.04
N SER A 132 -13.66 26.14 -16.08
CA SER A 132 -12.22 26.33 -15.91
C SER A 132 -11.61 27.14 -17.05
N GLU A 133 -12.10 27.01 -18.28
CA GLU A 133 -11.69 27.85 -19.40
C GLU A 133 -12.06 29.32 -19.15
N MET A 134 -13.30 29.58 -18.74
CA MET A 134 -13.76 30.92 -18.43
C MET A 134 -12.93 31.56 -17.31
N LEU A 135 -12.60 30.80 -16.26
CA LEU A 135 -11.77 31.27 -15.15
C LEU A 135 -10.33 31.57 -15.60
N ALA A 136 -9.70 30.64 -16.31
CA ALA A 136 -8.33 30.81 -16.80
C ALA A 136 -8.22 31.96 -17.81
N ARG A 137 -9.19 32.12 -18.71
CA ARG A 137 -9.30 33.30 -19.62
C ARG A 137 -9.44 34.61 -18.84
N ARG A 138 -10.17 34.60 -17.72
CA ARG A 138 -10.37 35.80 -16.90
C ARG A 138 -9.09 36.19 -16.15
N GLU A 139 -8.31 35.22 -15.71
CA GLU A 139 -7.07 35.41 -14.97
C GLU A 139 -5.92 35.79 -15.92
N HIS A 140 -5.73 35.03 -17.00
CA HIS A 140 -4.62 35.16 -17.95
C HIS A 140 -5.07 35.80 -19.27
N LYS A 141 -5.65 36.99 -19.21
CA LYS A 141 -6.32 37.64 -20.36
C LYS A 141 -5.44 37.86 -21.59
N GLU A 142 -4.14 38.02 -21.41
CA GLU A 142 -3.22 38.47 -22.45
C GLU A 142 -2.61 37.31 -23.24
N ASP A 143 -2.32 36.21 -22.56
CA ASP A 143 -1.51 35.09 -23.08
C ASP A 143 -2.24 33.74 -23.06
N PHE A 144 -3.45 33.66 -22.50
CA PHE A 144 -4.20 32.40 -22.40
C PHE A 144 -4.39 31.69 -23.74
N ASP A 145 -4.84 32.40 -24.78
CA ASP A 145 -5.12 31.78 -26.08
C ASP A 145 -3.85 31.21 -26.73
N GLN A 146 -2.73 31.91 -26.61
CA GLN A 146 -1.43 31.43 -27.09
C GLN A 146 -0.96 30.20 -26.30
N MET A 147 -1.07 30.23 -24.96
CA MET A 147 -0.68 29.10 -24.11
C MET A 147 -1.59 27.90 -24.33
N LYS A 148 -2.90 28.10 -24.54
CA LYS A 148 -3.86 27.06 -24.92
C LYS A 148 -3.43 26.35 -26.21
N GLU A 149 -3.03 27.09 -27.24
CA GLU A 149 -2.52 26.48 -28.47
C GLU A 149 -1.23 25.69 -28.26
N THR A 150 -0.29 26.21 -27.46
CA THR A 150 0.95 25.47 -27.15
C THR A 150 0.67 24.20 -26.35
N PHE A 151 -0.28 24.23 -25.41
CA PHE A 151 -0.72 23.06 -24.67
C PHE A 151 -1.36 22.03 -25.59
N ILE A 152 -2.21 22.43 -26.53
CA ILE A 152 -2.85 21.51 -27.49
C ILE A 152 -1.77 20.78 -28.31
N LYS A 153 -0.73 21.49 -28.76
CA LYS A 153 0.41 20.86 -29.45
C LYS A 153 1.13 19.85 -28.53
N LEU A 154 1.44 20.25 -27.30
CA LEU A 154 2.07 19.38 -26.30
C LEU A 154 1.23 18.14 -25.96
N ALA A 155 -0.08 18.29 -25.87
CA ALA A 155 -1.00 17.20 -25.57
C ALA A 155 -1.15 16.23 -26.77
N ASN A 156 -1.04 16.73 -28.00
CA ASN A 156 -0.96 15.88 -29.19
C ASN A 156 0.34 15.08 -29.23
N ASP A 157 1.47 15.70 -28.84
CA ASP A 157 2.77 15.02 -28.79
C ASP A 157 2.86 14.05 -27.60
N ASN A 158 2.26 14.40 -26.46
CA ASN A 158 2.21 13.60 -25.26
C ASN A 158 0.79 13.58 -24.64
N PRO A 159 -0.01 12.55 -24.97
CA PRO A 159 -1.37 12.41 -24.44
C PRO A 159 -1.47 12.34 -22.91
N ALA A 160 -0.39 11.97 -22.21
CA ALA A 160 -0.37 11.93 -20.74
C ALA A 160 -0.52 13.32 -20.13
N LEU A 161 -0.04 14.38 -20.79
CA LEU A 161 -0.23 15.77 -20.34
C LEU A 161 -1.69 16.19 -20.39
N GLY A 162 -2.44 15.72 -21.39
CA GLY A 162 -3.88 15.92 -21.48
C GLY A 162 -4.61 15.29 -20.30
N GLN A 163 -4.29 14.03 -19.97
CA GLN A 163 -4.89 13.36 -18.81
C GLN A 163 -4.50 14.02 -17.49
N GLN A 164 -3.24 14.46 -17.36
CA GLN A 164 -2.77 15.18 -16.18
C GLN A 164 -3.56 16.47 -15.95
N ALA A 165 -3.82 17.24 -17.01
CA ALA A 165 -4.66 18.44 -16.91
C ALA A 165 -6.11 18.10 -16.56
N LEU A 166 -6.71 17.07 -17.17
CA LEU A 166 -8.10 16.69 -16.89
C LEU A 166 -8.34 16.21 -15.45
N ASN A 167 -7.33 15.62 -14.81
CA ASN A 167 -7.42 15.17 -13.42
C ASN A 167 -7.36 16.33 -12.41
N ASP A 168 -6.78 17.47 -12.79
CA ASP A 168 -6.63 18.64 -11.91
C ASP A 168 -7.96 19.39 -11.73
N PRO A 169 -8.34 19.85 -10.52
CA PRO A 169 -9.57 20.59 -10.23
C PRO A 169 -9.94 21.63 -11.29
N ASP A 170 -8.94 22.39 -11.77
CA ASP A 170 -9.07 23.41 -12.81
C ASP A 170 -8.23 23.04 -14.04
N PRO A 171 -8.77 22.23 -14.98
CA PRO A 171 -7.99 21.66 -16.08
C PRO A 171 -7.29 22.69 -16.97
N TRP A 172 -7.96 23.81 -17.26
CA TRP A 172 -7.39 24.85 -18.12
C TRP A 172 -6.31 25.69 -17.43
N GLU A 173 -6.38 25.86 -16.12
CA GLU A 173 -5.31 26.50 -15.35
C GLU A 173 -4.07 25.60 -15.35
N LYS A 174 -4.27 24.29 -15.12
CA LYS A 174 -3.18 23.32 -15.18
C LYS A 174 -2.53 23.26 -16.58
N ALA A 175 -3.35 23.26 -17.62
CA ALA A 175 -2.91 23.30 -19.01
C ALA A 175 -2.07 24.56 -19.30
N TYR A 176 -2.52 25.72 -18.84
CA TYR A 176 -1.79 26.99 -18.96
C TYR A 176 -0.42 26.91 -18.27
N GLN A 177 -0.36 26.40 -17.03
CA GLN A 177 0.91 26.23 -16.31
C GLN A 177 1.89 25.30 -17.03
N ILE A 178 1.40 24.17 -17.56
CA ILE A 178 2.22 23.23 -18.34
C ILE A 178 2.78 23.92 -19.58
N ALA A 179 1.93 24.62 -20.34
CA ALA A 179 2.32 25.38 -21.51
C ALA A 179 3.36 26.47 -21.19
N LYS A 180 3.13 27.24 -20.12
CA LYS A 180 4.04 28.31 -19.68
C LYS A 180 5.38 27.76 -19.21
N ASN A 181 5.38 26.66 -18.47
CA ASN A 181 6.61 25.98 -18.06
C ASN A 181 7.38 25.47 -19.28
N HIS A 182 6.68 24.91 -20.27
CA HIS A 182 7.32 24.50 -21.51
C HIS A 182 7.88 25.69 -22.29
N ALA A 183 7.12 26.77 -22.47
CA ALA A 183 7.58 27.98 -23.17
C ALA A 183 8.79 28.61 -22.48
N THR A 184 8.77 28.74 -21.15
CA THR A 184 9.91 29.25 -20.38
C THR A 184 11.12 28.31 -20.45
N MET A 185 10.93 26.99 -20.44
CA MET A 185 12.02 26.03 -20.70
C MET A 185 12.59 26.21 -22.11
N GLN A 186 11.76 26.51 -23.11
CA GLN A 186 12.24 26.78 -24.47
C GLN A 186 13.04 28.08 -24.54
N GLU A 187 12.57 29.15 -23.90
CA GLU A 187 13.25 30.45 -23.85
C GLU A 187 14.60 30.38 -23.13
N LEU A 188 14.69 29.57 -22.06
CA LEU A 188 15.94 29.32 -21.32
C LEU A 188 16.92 28.42 -22.08
N GLY A 189 16.61 28.01 -23.31
CA GLY A 189 17.47 27.15 -24.13
C GLY A 189 17.58 25.71 -23.63
N ALA A 190 16.64 25.26 -22.79
CA ALA A 190 16.53 23.87 -22.35
C ALA A 190 15.74 23.02 -23.38
N THR A 191 15.88 23.34 -24.67
CA THR A 191 15.09 22.78 -25.78
C THR A 191 15.59 21.46 -26.32
N ASP A 192 16.77 20.99 -25.92
CA ASP A 192 17.24 19.72 -26.45
C ASP A 192 16.99 18.60 -25.44
N LEU A 193 15.86 17.92 -25.60
CA LEU A 193 15.56 16.64 -24.97
C LEU A 193 16.69 15.63 -25.19
N ALA A 194 17.49 15.73 -26.27
CA ALA A 194 18.68 14.91 -26.43
C ALA A 194 19.78 15.34 -25.45
N SER A 195 20.10 16.64 -25.36
CA SER A 195 21.05 17.16 -24.36
C SER A 195 20.65 16.90 -22.91
N MET A 196 19.34 16.94 -22.57
CA MET A 196 18.88 16.58 -21.23
C MET A 196 18.91 15.08 -20.99
N LYS A 197 18.58 14.25 -21.99
CA LYS A 197 18.77 12.79 -21.90
C LYS A 197 20.25 12.41 -21.81
N GLU A 198 21.14 13.16 -22.46
CA GLU A 198 22.58 13.00 -22.33
C GLU A 198 23.05 13.45 -20.95
N LYS A 199 22.65 14.63 -20.47
CA LYS A 199 22.96 15.07 -19.09
C LYS A 199 22.41 14.11 -18.04
N ILE A 200 21.19 13.61 -18.19
CA ILE A 200 20.61 12.61 -17.28
C ILE A 200 21.36 11.27 -17.41
N ARG A 201 21.78 10.84 -18.60
CA ARG A 201 22.62 9.64 -18.76
C ARG A 201 24.02 9.82 -18.20
N GLU A 202 24.60 11.00 -18.34
CA GLU A 202 25.90 11.38 -17.80
C GLU A 202 25.82 11.47 -16.28
N GLU A 203 24.78 12.08 -15.72
CA GLU A 203 24.51 12.10 -14.29
C GLU A 203 24.23 10.69 -13.76
N LEU A 204 23.47 9.85 -14.47
CA LEU A 204 23.23 8.45 -14.09
C LEU A 204 24.50 7.60 -14.17
N MET A 205 25.33 7.77 -15.21
CA MET A 205 26.62 7.09 -15.30
C MET A 205 27.62 7.62 -14.28
N ALA A 206 27.61 8.92 -14.01
CA ALA A 206 28.41 9.53 -12.96
C ALA A 206 27.93 9.10 -11.58
N GLU A 207 26.63 8.89 -11.38
CA GLU A 207 26.06 8.37 -10.15
C GLU A 207 26.37 6.88 -10.01
N MET A 208 26.33 6.08 -11.08
CA MET A 208 26.79 4.68 -11.06
C MET A 208 28.31 4.55 -10.89
N ALA A 209 29.09 5.52 -11.35
CA ALA A 209 30.55 5.55 -11.17
C ALA A 209 30.97 6.14 -9.81
N ALA A 210 30.21 7.11 -9.28
CA ALA A 210 30.37 7.69 -7.95
C ALA A 210 29.81 6.78 -6.86
N THR A 211 28.80 5.96 -7.19
CA THR A 211 28.50 4.70 -6.53
C THR A 211 29.57 3.70 -6.92
N THR A 212 30.82 4.03 -6.55
CA THR A 212 31.86 3.04 -6.33
C THR A 212 31.20 1.84 -5.67
N PRO A 213 31.42 0.60 -6.15
CA PRO A 213 31.02 -0.54 -5.36
C PRO A 213 31.65 -0.27 -4.00
N VAL A 214 30.81 -0.13 -2.96
CA VAL A 214 31.31 -0.14 -1.59
C VAL A 214 32.15 -1.39 -1.57
N THR A 215 33.48 -1.20 -1.63
CA THR A 215 34.41 -2.29 -1.51
C THR A 215 34.02 -2.83 -0.16
N ARG A 216 33.32 -3.97 -0.16
CA ARG A 216 32.99 -4.66 1.07
C ARG A 216 34.35 -4.94 1.64
N GLN A 217 34.79 -4.07 2.56
CA GLN A 217 35.98 -4.31 3.33
C GLN A 217 35.74 -5.70 3.88
N SER A 218 36.60 -6.63 3.48
CA SER A 218 36.49 -8.01 3.87
C SER A 218 36.54 -8.01 5.39
N VAL A 219 35.36 -8.13 6.02
CA VAL A 219 35.26 -8.10 7.47
C VAL A 219 36.02 -9.33 7.93
N PRO A 220 37.14 -9.18 8.67
CA PRO A 220 37.86 -10.33 9.15
C PRO A 220 36.93 -11.13 10.09
N PRO A 221 37.06 -12.46 10.16
CA PRO A 221 36.16 -13.32 10.92
C PRO A 221 36.11 -13.00 12.43
N THR A 222 37.05 -12.21 12.95
CA THR A 222 37.07 -11.79 14.35
C THR A 222 37.54 -10.34 14.49
N LEU A 223 36.77 -9.54 15.23
CA LEU A 223 37.08 -8.15 15.58
C LEU A 223 37.97 -8.02 16.84
N SER A 224 38.48 -9.13 17.37
CA SER A 224 39.16 -9.19 18.67
C SER A 224 40.54 -8.53 18.72
N GLY A 225 41.13 -8.21 17.58
CA GLY A 225 42.46 -7.61 17.48
C GLY A 225 42.50 -6.19 16.88
N GLU A 226 41.36 -5.64 16.44
CA GLU A 226 41.34 -4.31 15.82
C GLU A 226 41.14 -3.21 16.86
N ARG A 227 41.94 -2.15 16.71
CA ARG A 227 41.82 -0.93 17.50
C ARG A 227 40.76 -0.04 16.85
N ASN A 228 39.91 0.60 17.65
CA ASN A 228 38.90 1.54 17.12
C ASN A 228 39.61 2.69 16.37
N VAL A 229 39.47 2.75 15.04
CA VAL A 229 40.05 3.79 14.17
C VAL A 229 39.03 4.90 13.85
N GLY A 230 37.89 4.93 14.54
CA GLY A 230 36.88 5.97 14.35
C GLY A 230 37.31 7.27 15.05
N ASP A 231 37.36 8.37 14.29
CA ASP A 231 37.47 9.73 14.83
C ASP A 231 36.22 10.04 15.66
N ARG A 232 36.31 9.86 16.97
CA ARG A 232 35.22 10.22 17.91
C ARG A 232 35.25 11.72 18.18
N LYS A 233 34.88 12.53 17.19
CA LYS A 233 34.49 13.92 17.43
C LYS A 233 33.00 13.98 17.73
N GLY A 234 32.65 13.65 18.98
CA GLY A 234 31.34 14.02 19.52
C GLY A 234 31.30 15.54 19.79
N PRO A 235 30.10 16.15 19.84
CA PRO A 235 29.97 17.56 20.22
C PRO A 235 30.62 17.77 21.60
N GLU A 236 31.56 18.71 21.66
CA GLU A 236 32.23 19.10 22.90
C GLU A 236 31.16 19.63 23.85
N TRP A 237 30.97 18.96 25.00
CA TRP A 237 29.96 19.35 25.97
C TRP A 237 30.32 20.73 26.55
N GLY A 238 29.68 21.77 26.01
CA GLY A 238 29.93 23.18 26.35
C GLY A 238 29.40 23.64 27.71
N GLY A 239 29.16 22.70 28.64
CA GLY A 239 28.67 22.99 29.99
C GLY A 239 27.27 23.62 30.05
N PRO A 240 26.71 23.78 31.27
CA PRO A 240 25.50 24.59 31.45
C PRO A 240 25.83 26.07 31.14
N LYS A 241 24.88 26.79 30.51
CA LYS A 241 25.02 28.22 30.21
C LYS A 241 25.45 29.00 31.46
N PRO A 242 26.45 29.89 31.36
CA PRO A 242 26.88 30.68 32.50
C PRO A 242 25.75 31.61 32.95
N LEU A 243 25.63 31.78 34.26
CA LEU A 243 24.55 32.53 34.92
C LEU A 243 24.45 34.00 34.44
N SER A 244 25.53 34.54 33.86
CA SER A 244 25.57 35.85 33.21
C SER A 244 24.73 35.94 31.94
N GLU A 245 24.60 34.87 31.16
CA GLU A 245 23.72 34.84 29.98
C GLU A 245 22.24 34.67 30.33
N LEU A 246 21.91 34.27 31.56
CA LEU A 246 20.53 34.07 32.01
C LEU A 246 19.93 35.32 32.67
N LEU A 247 20.74 36.35 32.96
CA LEU A 247 20.33 37.51 33.76
C LEU A 247 20.55 38.88 33.08
N GLY A 248 20.82 38.91 31.76
CA GLY A 248 20.87 40.16 30.99
C GLY A 248 21.40 39.98 29.58
#